data_AF-A0A6J3MFI5-F1
#
_entry.id   AF-A0A6J3MFI5-F1
#
_cell.length_a   1.000
_cell.length_b   1.000
_cell.length_c   1.000
_cell.angle_alpha   90.00
_cell.angle_beta   90.00
_cell.angle_gamma   90.00
#
_symmetry.space_group_name_H-M   'P 1'
#
loop_
_entity.id
_entity.type
_entity.pdbx_description
1 polymer ?
#
loop_
_entity_poly.entity_id
_entity_poly.type
_entity_poly.pdbx_seq_one_letter_code
_entity_poly.pdbx_strand_id
1 'polypeptide(L)'
;MRASTIIALASSTLVAAAPTPRDTSSSSNIFEISDFVFGCTNDCGWSFKATITGSNPPTHPSLDTPVTCAGNFNVQDPSSGQQYVDCSATGDAKTSLVANIDPKTNVLSLLYLVSAPEDGNNYRYLGQKEVYAVTGPDADKQAADFSVPQTFEAATPIF
;
A
#
# COMPACT_ATOMS: atom_id res chain seq x y z
N MET A 1 -37.72 -17.96 64.68
CA MET A 1 -36.52 -17.29 64.10
C MET A 1 -36.33 -17.86 62.72
N ARG A 2 -36.48 -17.03 61.67
CA ARG A 2 -36.37 -17.47 60.27
C ARG A 2 -34.92 -17.33 59.82
N ALA A 3 -34.31 -18.43 59.38
CA ALA A 3 -32.96 -18.45 58.86
C ALA A 3 -32.97 -18.01 57.39
N SER A 4 -32.22 -16.96 57.07
CA SER A 4 -32.00 -16.48 55.70
C SER A 4 -30.75 -17.14 55.14
N THR A 5 -30.88 -17.91 54.07
CA THR A 5 -29.76 -18.46 53.31
C THR A 5 -29.61 -17.65 52.02
N ILE A 6 -28.51 -16.92 51.88
CA ILE A 6 -28.16 -16.17 50.67
C ILE A 6 -27.30 -17.08 49.79
N ILE A 7 -27.76 -17.37 48.57
CA ILE A 7 -26.98 -18.08 47.55
C ILE A 7 -26.28 -17.01 46.70
N ALA A 8 -24.95 -16.94 46.77
CA ALA A 8 -24.13 -16.20 45.83
C ALA A 8 -23.48 -17.20 44.85
N LEU A 9 -23.77 -17.10 43.57
CA LEU A 9 -23.10 -17.86 42.52
C LEU A 9 -22.40 -16.88 41.58
N ALA A 10 -21.11 -17.13 41.42
CA ALA A 10 -20.11 -16.26 40.82
C ALA A 10 -20.30 -16.11 39.30
N SER A 11 -20.16 -14.88 38.82
CA SER A 11 -20.08 -14.54 37.40
C SER A 11 -18.68 -14.87 36.90
N SER A 12 -18.52 -15.98 36.19
CA SER A 12 -17.28 -16.31 35.47
C SER A 12 -17.09 -15.31 34.32
N THR A 13 -16.19 -14.34 34.48
CA THR A 13 -15.75 -13.49 33.38
C THR A 13 -14.84 -14.33 32.48
N LEU A 14 -15.34 -14.68 31.29
CA LEU A 14 -14.45 -15.12 30.21
C LEU A 14 -13.61 -13.92 29.81
N VAL A 15 -12.35 -13.88 30.24
CA VAL A 15 -11.33 -13.05 29.59
C VAL A 15 -11.22 -13.56 28.15
N ALA A 16 -11.83 -12.82 27.23
CA ALA A 16 -11.48 -12.94 25.82
C ALA A 16 -10.01 -12.55 25.72
N ALA A 17 -9.13 -13.53 25.53
CA ALA A 17 -7.78 -13.28 25.05
C ALA A 17 -7.94 -12.69 23.65
N ALA A 18 -8.01 -11.36 23.58
CA ALA A 18 -7.88 -10.66 22.31
C ALA A 18 -6.54 -11.11 21.70
N PRO A 19 -6.52 -11.54 20.43
CA PRO A 19 -5.27 -11.89 19.79
C PRO A 19 -4.35 -10.68 19.88
N THR A 20 -3.19 -10.89 20.50
CA THR A 20 -2.12 -9.91 20.53
C THR A 20 -1.87 -9.47 19.09
N PRO A 21 -1.82 -8.15 18.78
CA PRO A 21 -1.30 -7.70 17.51
C PRO A 21 0.06 -8.37 17.36
N ARG A 22 0.16 -9.25 16.38
CA ARG A 22 1.44 -9.83 16.00
C ARG A 22 2.21 -8.64 15.47
N ASP A 23 3.15 -8.14 16.26
CA ASP A 23 4.20 -7.24 15.79
C ASP A 23 4.91 -7.98 14.65
N THR A 24 4.42 -7.79 13.44
CA THR A 24 5.11 -8.18 12.23
C THR A 24 6.32 -7.27 12.19
N SER A 25 7.46 -7.86 12.60
CA SER A 25 8.80 -7.30 12.54
C SER A 25 8.94 -6.25 11.44
N SER A 26 9.36 -5.06 11.84
CA SER A 26 9.85 -4.01 10.96
C SER A 26 11.18 -4.43 10.32
N SER A 27 11.17 -5.44 9.45
CA SER A 27 12.03 -5.40 8.28
C SER A 27 11.37 -4.38 7.37
N SER A 28 12.01 -3.22 7.19
CA SER A 28 11.43 -2.04 6.55
C SER A 28 11.09 -2.31 5.07
N ASN A 29 9.93 -2.91 4.83
CA ASN A 29 9.33 -3.04 3.52
C ASN A 29 8.96 -1.62 3.07
N ILE A 30 9.64 -1.12 2.06
CA ILE A 30 9.55 0.27 1.60
C ILE A 30 9.44 0.28 0.06
N PHE A 31 8.59 1.13 -0.47
CA PHE A 31 8.71 1.60 -1.85
C PHE A 31 9.63 2.80 -1.87
N GLU A 32 10.73 2.72 -2.61
CA GLU A 32 11.62 3.85 -2.82
C GLU A 32 11.26 4.50 -4.14
N ILE A 33 10.81 5.75 -4.07
CA ILE A 33 10.39 6.54 -5.21
C ILE A 33 11.50 7.53 -5.56
N SER A 34 11.81 7.62 -6.84
CA SER A 34 12.80 8.55 -7.40
C SER A 34 12.28 9.20 -8.67
N ASP A 35 12.86 10.35 -9.02
CA ASP A 35 12.46 11.13 -10.21
C ASP A 35 10.94 11.43 -10.25
N PHE A 36 10.30 11.63 -9.10
CA PHE A 36 8.87 11.91 -9.02
C PHE A 36 8.54 13.29 -9.58
N VAL A 37 7.61 13.30 -10.54
CA VAL A 37 7.03 14.50 -11.12
C VAL A 37 5.52 14.34 -11.16
N PHE A 38 4.81 15.32 -10.60
CA PHE A 38 3.35 15.42 -10.67
C PHE A 38 2.95 16.85 -11.01
N GLY A 39 2.12 17.04 -12.03
CA GLY A 39 1.67 18.35 -12.46
C GLY A 39 0.23 18.31 -12.94
N CYS A 40 -0.51 19.38 -12.67
CA CYS A 40 -1.93 19.53 -12.95
C CYS A 40 -2.25 20.86 -13.60
N THR A 41 -2.90 20.83 -14.75
CA THR A 41 -3.59 22.00 -15.31
C THR A 41 -5.06 21.65 -15.53
N ASN A 42 -5.48 21.44 -16.78
CA ASN A 42 -6.77 20.82 -17.09
C ASN A 42 -6.67 19.29 -17.08
N ASP A 43 -5.47 18.78 -17.38
CA ASP A 43 -5.11 17.38 -17.21
C ASP A 43 -3.97 17.31 -16.21
N CYS A 44 -4.01 16.28 -15.37
CA CYS A 44 -2.98 15.96 -14.43
C CYS A 44 -2.15 14.80 -14.96
N GLY A 45 -0.83 14.96 -14.97
CA GLY A 45 0.12 13.93 -15.35
C GLY A 45 1.10 13.67 -14.22
N TRP A 46 1.48 12.42 -14.04
CA TRP A 46 2.48 12.01 -13.07
C TRP A 46 3.40 10.94 -13.64
N SER A 47 4.65 10.93 -13.16
CA SER A 47 5.67 9.94 -13.52
C SER A 47 6.68 9.81 -12.40
N PHE A 48 7.18 8.60 -12.17
CA PHE A 48 8.27 8.33 -11.24
C PHE A 48 8.92 6.98 -11.53
N LYS A 49 10.04 6.71 -10.88
CA LYS A 49 10.67 5.40 -10.82
C LYS A 49 10.52 4.82 -9.42
N ALA A 50 10.24 3.52 -9.33
CA ALA A 50 10.10 2.82 -8.06
C ALA A 50 11.05 1.63 -7.97
N THR A 51 11.67 1.46 -6.82
CA THR A 51 12.28 0.20 -6.37
C THR A 51 11.59 -0.28 -5.11
N ILE A 52 11.73 -1.57 -4.81
CA ILE A 52 11.05 -2.22 -3.68
C ILE A 52 12.10 -2.89 -2.82
N THR A 53 12.16 -2.49 -1.55
CA THR A 53 12.94 -3.23 -0.56
C THR A 53 12.12 -4.42 -0.09
N GLY A 54 12.42 -5.59 -0.64
CA GLY A 54 11.88 -6.88 -0.25
C GLY A 54 12.74 -7.56 0.81
N SER A 55 12.14 -8.46 1.59
CA SER A 55 12.82 -9.11 2.72
C SER A 55 12.58 -10.61 2.79
N ASN A 56 11.59 -11.14 2.05
CA ASN A 56 11.13 -12.52 2.21
C ASN A 56 10.76 -13.16 0.86
N PRO A 57 11.72 -13.42 -0.04
CA PRO A 57 11.43 -14.20 -1.25
C PRO A 57 10.97 -15.62 -0.88
N PRO A 58 9.98 -16.21 -1.60
CA PRO A 58 9.38 -15.70 -2.83
C PRO A 58 8.16 -14.78 -2.63
N THR A 59 7.69 -14.59 -1.40
CA THR A 59 6.41 -13.91 -1.12
C THR A 59 6.52 -12.39 -1.13
N HIS A 60 7.69 -11.85 -0.79
CA HIS A 60 8.04 -10.44 -0.85
C HIS A 60 9.47 -10.23 -1.41
N PRO A 61 9.69 -10.49 -2.71
CA PRO A 61 10.98 -10.27 -3.36
C PRO A 61 11.26 -8.76 -3.51
N SER A 62 12.54 -8.39 -3.54
CA SER A 62 12.96 -7.02 -3.85
C SER A 62 12.82 -6.73 -5.34
N LEU A 63 12.57 -5.48 -5.68
CA LEU A 63 12.77 -4.95 -7.04
C LEU A 63 13.92 -3.95 -7.01
N ASP A 64 15.14 -4.44 -7.29
CA ASP A 64 16.34 -3.61 -7.26
C ASP A 64 16.53 -2.79 -8.54
N THR A 65 15.92 -3.25 -9.65
CA THR A 65 15.89 -2.48 -10.91
C THR A 65 14.69 -1.52 -10.88
N PRO A 66 14.91 -0.20 -11.03
CA PRO A 66 13.81 0.75 -11.01
C PRO A 66 12.80 0.51 -12.13
N VAL A 67 11.53 0.41 -11.76
CA VAL A 67 10.41 0.36 -12.71
C VAL A 67 9.83 1.76 -12.88
N THR A 68 9.46 2.12 -14.11
CA THR A 68 8.84 3.41 -14.40
C THR A 68 7.34 3.30 -14.27
N CYS A 69 6.73 4.16 -13.45
CA CYS A 69 5.30 4.30 -13.30
C CYS A 69 4.89 5.66 -13.84
N ALA A 70 3.89 5.70 -14.71
CA ALA A 70 3.36 6.95 -15.23
C ALA A 70 1.86 6.82 -15.49
N GLY A 71 1.16 7.93 -15.33
CA GLY A 71 -0.27 7.99 -15.58
C GLY A 71 -0.77 9.41 -15.69
N ASN A 72 -2.04 9.53 -16.04
CA ASN A 72 -2.72 10.80 -16.17
C ASN A 72 -4.19 10.66 -15.81
N PHE A 73 -4.79 11.77 -15.42
CA PHE A 73 -6.22 11.85 -15.17
C PHE A 73 -6.75 13.25 -15.49
N ASN A 74 -8.03 13.33 -15.79
CA ASN A 74 -8.68 14.59 -16.10
C ASN A 74 -9.29 15.20 -14.84
N VAL A 75 -9.06 16.49 -14.58
CA VAL A 75 -9.58 17.14 -13.36
C VAL A 75 -11.11 17.25 -13.35
N GLN A 76 -11.75 17.23 -14.53
CA GLN A 76 -13.22 17.24 -14.65
C GLN A 76 -13.84 15.85 -14.49
N ASP A 77 -13.04 14.79 -14.63
CA ASP A 77 -13.44 13.42 -14.32
C ASP A 77 -12.51 12.81 -13.24
N PRO A 78 -12.73 13.15 -11.96
CA PRO A 78 -11.90 12.65 -10.87
C PRO A 78 -11.99 11.13 -10.68
N SER A 79 -12.93 10.44 -11.32
CA SER A 79 -12.97 8.97 -11.26
C SER A 79 -11.83 8.34 -12.06
N SER A 80 -11.33 9.05 -13.08
CA SER A 80 -10.21 8.59 -13.93
C SER A 80 -8.89 8.46 -13.16
N GLY A 81 -8.66 9.28 -12.12
CA GLY A 81 -7.45 9.21 -11.29
C GLY A 81 -7.47 8.12 -10.21
N GLN A 82 -8.63 7.51 -9.95
CA GLN A 82 -8.76 6.44 -8.95
C GLN A 82 -8.38 5.06 -9.48
N GLN A 83 -8.20 4.92 -10.79
CA GLN A 83 -7.84 3.65 -11.41
C GLN A 83 -6.33 3.41 -11.29
N TYR A 84 -5.96 2.21 -10.85
CA TYR A 84 -4.57 1.77 -10.85
C TYR A 84 -4.07 1.61 -12.29
N VAL A 85 -2.88 2.13 -12.55
CA VAL A 85 -2.16 1.99 -13.82
C VAL A 85 -0.97 1.07 -13.60
N ASP A 86 -0.76 0.13 -14.52
CA ASP A 86 0.41 -0.73 -14.52
C ASP A 86 1.69 0.09 -14.75
N CYS A 87 2.68 -0.12 -13.90
CA CYS A 87 4.03 0.35 -14.16
C CYS A 87 4.68 -0.50 -15.25
N SER A 88 5.81 -0.04 -15.78
CA SER A 88 6.64 -0.83 -16.68
C SER A 88 6.96 -2.20 -16.08
N ALA A 89 7.13 -3.21 -16.95
CA ALA A 89 7.43 -4.58 -16.52
C ALA A 89 8.56 -4.62 -15.47
N THR A 90 8.31 -5.34 -14.38
CA THR A 90 9.25 -5.57 -13.26
C THR A 90 10.41 -6.49 -13.63
N GLY A 91 10.39 -7.09 -14.82
CA GLY A 91 11.36 -8.09 -15.27
C GLY A 91 11.05 -9.53 -14.79
N ASP A 92 10.10 -9.70 -13.86
CA ASP A 92 9.59 -11.00 -13.41
C ASP A 92 8.07 -11.07 -13.61
N ALA A 93 7.63 -12.02 -14.43
CA ALA A 93 6.20 -12.25 -14.73
C ALA A 93 5.35 -12.59 -13.50
N LYS A 94 5.97 -12.98 -12.39
CA LYS A 94 5.31 -13.26 -11.12
C LYS A 94 5.07 -12.01 -10.28
N THR A 95 5.53 -10.84 -10.71
CA THR A 95 5.40 -9.60 -9.95
C THR A 95 4.78 -8.50 -10.80
N SER A 96 3.97 -7.65 -10.19
CA SER A 96 3.43 -6.45 -10.83
C SER A 96 3.42 -5.30 -9.83
N LEU A 97 3.75 -4.10 -10.30
CA LEU A 97 3.58 -2.86 -9.55
C LEU A 97 2.57 -2.00 -10.29
N VAL A 98 1.55 -1.55 -9.56
CA VAL A 98 0.54 -0.63 -10.07
C VAL A 98 0.44 0.60 -9.18
N ALA A 99 0.08 1.74 -9.77
CA ALA A 99 0.01 3.01 -9.06
C ALA A 99 -1.17 3.89 -9.50
N ASN A 100 -1.65 4.76 -8.62
CA ASN A 100 -2.60 5.83 -8.94
C ASN A 100 -2.37 7.06 -8.05
N ILE A 101 -2.97 8.19 -8.41
CA ILE A 101 -3.04 9.38 -7.54
C ILE A 101 -4.50 9.79 -7.43
N ASP A 102 -5.06 9.75 -6.22
CA ASP A 102 -6.44 10.19 -6.00
C ASP A 102 -6.54 11.72 -6.19
N PRO A 103 -7.31 12.20 -7.18
CA PRO A 103 -7.40 13.62 -7.50
C PRO A 103 -8.04 14.47 -6.39
N LYS A 104 -8.77 13.85 -5.46
CA LYS A 104 -9.43 14.58 -4.36
C LYS A 104 -8.52 14.81 -3.18
N THR A 105 -7.61 13.88 -2.94
CA THR A 105 -6.78 13.84 -1.72
C THR A 105 -5.30 14.02 -2.01
N ASN A 106 -4.89 14.01 -3.29
CA ASN A 106 -3.51 13.97 -3.73
C ASN A 106 -2.70 12.86 -3.05
N VAL A 107 -3.33 11.70 -2.85
CA VAL A 107 -2.67 10.51 -2.29
C VAL A 107 -2.20 9.62 -3.44
N LEU A 108 -0.89 9.46 -3.55
CA LEU A 108 -0.27 8.41 -4.35
C LEU A 108 -0.51 7.08 -3.64
N SER A 109 -1.17 6.13 -4.32
CA SER A 109 -1.26 4.74 -3.86
C SER A 109 -0.42 3.83 -4.75
N LEU A 110 0.31 2.92 -4.12
CA LEU A 110 1.16 1.92 -4.73
C LEU A 110 0.67 0.55 -4.28
N LEU A 111 0.55 -0.38 -5.23
CA LEU A 111 0.20 -1.77 -4.95
C LEU A 111 1.20 -2.70 -5.65
N TYR A 112 1.93 -3.46 -4.85
CA TYR A 112 2.81 -4.51 -5.30
C TYR A 112 2.15 -5.87 -5.16
N LEU A 113 2.02 -6.56 -6.28
CA LEU A 113 1.42 -7.88 -6.42
C LEU A 113 2.52 -8.90 -6.67
N VAL A 114 2.53 -9.96 -5.88
CA VAL A 114 3.49 -11.06 -6.01
C VAL A 114 2.73 -12.37 -6.10
N SER A 115 2.90 -13.11 -7.19
CA SER A 115 2.35 -14.44 -7.38
C SER A 115 3.40 -15.49 -6.97
N ALA A 116 3.12 -16.24 -5.92
CA ALA A 116 3.93 -17.37 -5.49
C ALA A 116 3.19 -18.67 -5.78
N PRO A 117 3.29 -19.21 -7.02
CA PRO A 117 2.56 -20.42 -7.41
C PRO A 117 2.95 -21.65 -6.58
N GLU A 118 4.19 -21.72 -6.10
CA GLU A 118 4.67 -22.79 -5.22
C GLU A 118 3.90 -22.85 -3.90
N ASP A 119 3.49 -21.68 -3.39
CA ASP A 119 2.71 -21.53 -2.16
C ASP A 119 1.20 -21.44 -2.45
N GLY A 120 0.79 -21.46 -3.73
CA GLY A 120 -0.59 -21.34 -4.17
C GLY A 120 -1.26 -20.00 -3.83
N ASN A 121 -0.49 -18.93 -3.58
CA ASN A 121 -1.01 -17.65 -3.11
C ASN A 121 -0.48 -16.45 -3.92
N ASN A 122 -1.31 -15.41 -4.01
CA ASN A 122 -0.93 -14.06 -4.41
C ASN A 122 -0.82 -13.19 -3.15
N TYR A 123 0.25 -12.41 -3.05
CA TYR A 123 0.54 -11.50 -1.95
C TYR A 123 0.37 -10.06 -2.42
N ARG A 124 -0.18 -9.22 -1.53
CA ARG A 124 -0.49 -7.82 -1.80
C ARG A 124 0.18 -6.91 -0.77
N TYR A 125 0.94 -5.94 -1.25
CA TYR A 125 1.62 -4.95 -0.43
C TYR A 125 1.22 -3.54 -0.88
N LEU A 126 0.66 -2.76 0.04
CA LEU A 126 0.14 -1.42 -0.23
C LEU A 126 1.05 -0.34 0.36
N GLY A 127 1.16 0.78 -0.32
CA GLY A 127 1.83 1.99 0.17
C GLY A 127 1.01 3.21 -0.22
N GLN A 128 0.89 4.17 0.70
CA GLN A 128 0.17 5.41 0.45
C GLN A 128 0.94 6.62 0.96
N LYS A 129 0.95 7.71 0.20
CA LYS A 129 1.58 8.96 0.58
C LYS A 129 0.93 10.17 -0.07
N GLU A 130 0.77 11.24 0.70
CA GLU A 130 0.37 12.54 0.17
C GLU A 130 1.49 13.13 -0.70
N VAL A 131 1.13 13.60 -1.89
CA VAL A 131 2.04 14.20 -2.87
C VAL A 131 1.49 15.56 -3.31
N TYR A 132 2.38 16.43 -3.79
CA TYR A 132 2.02 17.79 -4.18
C TYR A 132 2.31 17.99 -5.66
N ALA A 133 1.48 18.73 -6.39
CA ALA A 133 1.67 19.02 -7.81
C ALA A 133 2.57 20.26 -8.03
N VAL A 134 3.50 20.23 -8.99
CA VAL A 134 4.42 21.34 -9.31
C VAL A 134 3.71 22.59 -9.85
N THR A 135 2.47 22.45 -10.27
CA THR A 135 1.64 23.53 -10.79
C THR A 135 0.65 24.08 -9.76
N GLY A 136 0.60 23.47 -8.57
CA GLY A 136 -0.33 23.83 -7.50
C GLY A 136 0.21 24.90 -6.55
N PRO A 137 -0.61 25.35 -5.59
CA PRO A 137 -0.19 26.32 -4.56
C PRO A 137 0.89 25.79 -3.62
N ASP A 138 1.04 24.46 -3.54
CA ASP A 138 2.02 23.76 -2.71
C ASP A 138 3.16 23.16 -3.55
N ALA A 139 3.44 23.71 -4.73
CA ALA A 139 4.46 23.21 -5.66
C ALA A 139 5.82 23.00 -4.99
N ASP A 140 6.20 23.91 -4.10
CA ASP A 140 7.46 23.93 -3.35
C ASP A 140 7.63 22.71 -2.43
N LYS A 141 6.55 21.99 -2.12
CA LYS A 141 6.55 20.78 -1.28
C LYS A 141 6.75 19.48 -2.07
N GLN A 142 6.74 19.52 -3.40
CA GLN A 142 7.00 18.32 -4.18
C GLN A 142 8.44 17.86 -3.99
N ALA A 143 8.59 16.64 -3.47
CA ALA A 143 9.89 15.96 -3.38
C ALA A 143 10.05 15.03 -4.59
N ALA A 144 11.21 15.11 -5.25
CA ALA A 144 11.55 14.20 -6.35
C ALA A 144 11.84 12.78 -5.86
N ASP A 145 12.42 12.66 -4.65
CA ASP A 145 12.81 11.38 -4.07
C ASP A 145 12.17 11.22 -2.69
N PHE A 146 11.58 10.06 -2.44
CA PHE A 146 11.01 9.75 -1.15
C PHE A 146 10.68 8.27 -0.96
N SER A 147 10.61 7.87 0.31
CA SER A 147 10.20 6.53 0.71
C SER A 147 8.72 6.48 1.09
N VAL A 148 8.05 5.37 0.76
CA VAL A 148 6.68 5.04 1.18
C VAL A 148 6.70 3.71 1.93
N PRO A 149 6.31 3.67 3.22
CA PRO A 149 6.20 2.42 3.96
C PRO A 149 5.19 1.47 3.32
N GLN A 150 5.49 0.18 3.34
CA GLN A 150 4.59 -0.85 2.86
C GLN A 150 3.78 -1.47 4.00
N THR A 151 2.54 -1.80 3.71
CA THR A 151 1.65 -2.58 4.57
C THR A 151 1.24 -3.85 3.84
N PHE A 152 1.48 -5.01 4.45
CA PHE A 152 0.93 -6.27 3.94
C PHE A 152 -0.59 -6.27 4.10
N GLU A 153 -1.31 -6.44 2.99
CA GLU A 153 -2.78 -6.40 2.99
C GLU A 153 -3.37 -7.80 3.17
N ALA A 154 -3.03 -8.73 2.28
CA ALA A 154 -3.57 -10.08 2.28
C ALA A 154 -2.74 -11.05 1.44
N ALA A 155 -2.90 -12.34 1.74
CA ALA A 155 -2.57 -13.45 0.85
C ALA A 155 -3.87 -14.08 0.35
N THR A 156 -4.02 -14.25 -0.96
CA THR A 156 -5.22 -14.84 -1.56
C THR A 156 -4.86 -16.04 -2.44
N PRO A 157 -5.68 -17.11 -2.47
CA PRO A 157 -5.41 -18.28 -3.31
C PRO A 157 -5.26 -17.93 -4.79
N ILE A 158 -4.40 -18.65 -5.50
CA ILE A 158 -4.36 -18.69 -6.96
C ILE A 158 -5.42 -19.71 -7.41
N PHE A 159 -6.42 -19.24 -8.17
CA PHE A 159 -7.50 -20.08 -8.71
C PHE A 159 -7.18 -20.59 -10.11
#